data_AF-A0A3M6VHK5-F1
#
_entry.id   AF-A0A3M6VHK5-F1
#
_cell.length_a   1.000
_cell.length_b   1.000
_cell.length_c   1.000
_cell.angle_alpha   90.00
_cell.angle_beta   90.00
_cell.angle_gamma   90.00
#
_symmetry.space_group_name_H-M   'P 1'
#
loop_
_entity.id
_entity.type
_entity.pdbx_description
1 polymer ?
#
loop_
_entity_poly.entity_id
_entity_poly.type
_entity_poly.pdbx_seq_one_letter_code
_entity_poly.pdbx_strand_id
1 'polypeptide(L)'
;MSKVNWTASREHEFMHNYKLLQQSFTALKIDKQIPVDRLIRGRYQDNLEFLQWLKAFYDTQRTLPMVYDARSQRAKGKGGDQYMFNNKVGERHTSTPSMKKKARLDDKTPRRQTSQLYRHGDIKTSEYTIVLEKMEHMKITSKGLLEEKEGLMMQIHELNEAIKRTKKERDFYMKKLEMIGELVHEGELSKTTSAQTNFLGLSILDVIYATEEDEQEQELLF
;
A
#
# COMPACT_ATOMS: atom_id res chain seq x y z
N MET A 1 -14.70 14.84 -0.75
CA MET A 1 -13.93 14.42 -1.95
C MET A 1 -14.77 14.21 -3.22
N SER A 2 -16.11 14.23 -3.17
CA SER A 2 -16.96 13.92 -4.34
C SER A 2 -16.78 14.83 -5.56
N LYS A 3 -16.40 16.10 -5.33
CA LYS A 3 -16.18 17.07 -6.41
C LYS A 3 -14.80 16.97 -7.05
N VAL A 4 -13.86 16.24 -6.44
CA VAL A 4 -12.48 16.11 -6.93
C VAL A 4 -12.42 15.07 -8.05
N ASN A 5 -11.72 15.41 -9.12
CA ASN A 5 -11.47 14.52 -10.26
C ASN A 5 -10.10 13.85 -10.13
N TRP A 6 -10.08 12.56 -9.82
CA TRP A 6 -8.85 11.76 -9.65
C TRP A 6 -8.26 11.26 -10.96
N THR A 7 -9.03 11.29 -12.05
CA THR A 7 -8.57 10.93 -13.40
C THR A 7 -8.21 12.16 -14.24
N ALA A 8 -7.96 13.30 -13.59
CA ALA A 8 -7.56 14.52 -14.28
C ALA A 8 -6.21 14.31 -14.98
N SER A 9 -6.15 14.69 -16.25
CA SER A 9 -4.95 14.56 -17.11
C SER A 9 -4.61 15.83 -17.87
N ARG A 10 -5.58 16.76 -18.00
CA ARG A 10 -5.43 18.02 -18.74
C ARG A 10 -5.39 19.21 -17.79
N GLU A 11 -4.72 20.29 -18.19
CA GLU A 11 -4.53 21.49 -17.35
C GLU A 11 -5.84 22.09 -16.82
N HIS A 12 -6.89 22.16 -17.66
CA HIS A 12 -8.19 22.67 -17.22
C HIS A 12 -8.88 21.77 -16.19
N GLU A 13 -8.62 20.47 -16.21
CA GLU A 13 -9.12 19.52 -15.21
C GLU A 13 -8.37 19.69 -13.87
N PHE A 14 -7.06 19.94 -13.93
CA PHE A 14 -6.28 20.29 -12.73
C PHE A 14 -6.75 21.60 -12.11
N MET A 15 -7.05 22.61 -12.93
CA MET A 15 -7.55 23.91 -12.47
C MET A 15 -8.83 23.77 -11.63
N HIS A 16 -9.76 22.89 -12.04
CA HIS A 16 -10.96 22.60 -11.25
C HIS A 16 -10.63 22.06 -9.85
N ASN A 17 -9.71 21.10 -9.76
CA ASN A 17 -9.27 20.55 -8.47
C ASN A 17 -8.60 21.60 -7.58
N TYR A 18 -7.75 22.47 -8.15
CA TYR A 18 -7.12 23.55 -7.41
C TYR A 18 -8.12 24.61 -6.92
N LYS A 19 -9.18 24.90 -7.67
CA LYS A 19 -10.26 25.79 -7.21
C LYS A 19 -10.99 25.22 -5.99
N LEU A 20 -11.23 23.91 -5.96
CA LEU A 20 -11.80 23.24 -4.78
C LEU A 20 -10.87 23.34 -3.56
N LEU A 21 -9.56 23.25 -3.77
CA LEU A 21 -8.56 23.42 -2.72
C LEU A 21 -8.58 24.87 -2.18
N GLN A 22 -8.58 25.88 -3.06
CA GLN A 22 -8.69 27.29 -2.67
C GLN A 22 -9.97 27.56 -1.86
N GLN A 23 -11.11 27.04 -2.30
CA GLN A 23 -12.38 27.16 -1.56
C GLN A 23 -12.28 26.58 -0.15
N SER A 24 -11.59 25.46 0.00
CA SER A 24 -11.37 24.82 1.30
C SER A 24 -10.49 25.68 2.21
N PHE A 25 -9.46 26.33 1.66
CA PHE A 25 -8.59 27.25 2.40
C PHE A 25 -9.35 28.49 2.85
N THR A 26 -10.18 29.08 1.97
CA THR A 26 -11.04 30.21 2.32
C THR A 26 -12.02 29.85 3.43
N ALA A 27 -12.67 28.68 3.34
CA ALA A 27 -13.61 28.21 4.36
C ALA A 27 -12.95 28.00 5.74
N LEU A 28 -11.71 27.51 5.74
CA LEU A 28 -10.90 27.30 6.95
C LEU A 28 -10.07 28.52 7.37
N LYS A 29 -10.21 29.65 6.66
CA LYS A 29 -9.48 30.91 6.91
C LYS A 29 -7.96 30.74 6.92
N ILE A 30 -7.43 29.92 6.01
CA ILE A 30 -6.00 29.71 5.82
C ILE A 30 -5.49 30.78 4.83
N ASP A 31 -4.62 31.68 5.29
CA ASP A 31 -4.13 32.84 4.52
C ASP A 31 -3.05 32.49 3.45
N LYS A 32 -2.74 31.20 3.26
CA LYS A 32 -1.77 30.78 2.25
C LYS A 32 -2.36 30.93 0.85
N GLN A 33 -1.78 31.83 0.05
CA GLN A 33 -2.07 31.89 -1.38
C GLN A 33 -1.49 30.68 -2.13
N ILE A 34 -2.33 30.03 -2.94
CA ILE A 34 -1.97 28.88 -3.76
C ILE A 34 -1.64 29.37 -5.17
N PRO A 35 -0.38 29.29 -5.65
CA PRO A 35 0.01 29.75 -6.98
C PRO A 35 -0.42 28.76 -8.08
N VAL A 36 -1.73 28.65 -8.33
CA VAL A 36 -2.34 27.63 -9.20
C VAL A 36 -1.70 27.59 -10.59
N ASP A 37 -1.52 28.74 -11.25
CA ASP A 37 -0.96 28.81 -12.61
C ASP A 37 0.46 28.22 -12.72
N ARG A 38 1.21 28.26 -11.62
CA ARG A 38 2.56 27.68 -11.54
C ARG A 38 2.49 26.18 -11.25
N LEU A 39 1.59 25.77 -10.36
CA LEU A 39 1.42 24.38 -9.95
C LEU A 39 0.86 23.50 -11.07
N ILE A 40 -0.14 23.98 -11.83
CA ILE A 40 -0.77 23.20 -12.91
C ILE A 40 0.19 22.82 -14.03
N ARG A 41 1.27 23.59 -14.22
CA ARG A 41 2.33 23.32 -15.20
C ARG A 41 3.27 22.19 -14.78
N GLY A 42 3.15 21.68 -13.55
CA GLY A 42 3.95 20.56 -13.06
C GLY A 42 5.44 20.86 -12.88
N ARG A 43 5.84 22.14 -12.80
CA ARG A 43 7.25 22.49 -12.57
C ARG A 43 7.70 22.04 -11.18
N TYR A 44 8.85 21.38 -11.12
CA TYR A 44 9.37 20.77 -9.90
C TYR A 44 9.53 21.76 -8.74
N GLN A 45 10.16 22.91 -8.98
CA GLN A 45 10.45 23.91 -7.95
C GLN A 45 9.16 24.44 -7.29
N ASP A 46 8.21 24.89 -8.12
CA ASP A 46 6.93 25.43 -7.65
C ASP A 46 6.14 24.39 -6.83
N ASN A 47 6.12 23.12 -7.26
CA ASN A 47 5.43 22.04 -6.56
C ASN A 47 6.13 21.64 -5.26
N LEU A 48 7.46 21.57 -5.26
CA LEU A 48 8.25 21.23 -4.08
C LEU A 48 8.07 22.28 -2.98
N GLU A 49 8.17 23.56 -3.32
CA GLU A 49 7.97 24.66 -2.37
C GLU A 49 6.58 24.59 -1.72
N PHE A 50 5.54 24.31 -2.52
CA PHE A 50 4.18 24.15 -2.00
C PHE A 50 4.04 22.94 -1.07
N LEU A 51 4.62 21.78 -1.43
CA LEU A 51 4.57 20.56 -0.62
C LEU A 51 5.35 20.70 0.69
N GLN A 52 6.50 21.37 0.68
CA GLN A 52 7.27 21.69 1.89
C GLN A 52 6.43 22.50 2.88
N TRP A 53 5.81 23.57 2.39
CA TRP A 53 4.89 24.37 3.20
C TRP A 53 3.70 23.53 3.71
N LEU A 54 3.10 22.70 2.85
CA LEU A 54 1.94 21.88 3.21
C LEU A 54 2.28 20.87 4.31
N LYS A 55 3.49 20.30 4.29
CA LYS A 55 3.97 19.40 5.34
C LYS A 55 4.15 20.13 6.67
N ALA A 56 4.79 21.29 6.67
CA ALA A 56 4.95 22.11 7.87
C ALA A 56 3.59 22.57 8.44
N PHE A 57 2.65 22.92 7.56
CA PHE A 57 1.26 23.22 7.94
C PHE A 57 0.57 22.00 8.57
N TYR A 58 0.69 20.82 7.96
CA TYR A 58 0.08 19.60 8.50
C TYR A 58 0.64 19.25 9.89
N ASP A 59 1.96 19.33 10.08
CA ASP A 59 2.59 18.98 11.35
C ASP A 59 2.18 19.90 12.49
N THR A 60 2.02 21.19 12.21
CA THR A 60 1.56 22.18 13.20
C THR A 60 0.08 22.03 13.55
N GLN A 61 -0.76 21.60 12.60
CA GLN A 61 -2.20 21.48 12.80
C GLN A 61 -2.66 20.10 13.30
N ARG A 62 -1.80 19.08 13.24
CA ARG A 62 -2.16 17.72 13.67
C ARG A 62 -2.23 17.63 15.20
N THR A 63 -3.40 17.90 15.76
CA THR A 63 -3.64 17.93 17.22
C THR A 63 -3.93 16.55 17.84
N LEU A 64 -4.41 15.57 17.07
CA LEU A 64 -4.76 14.23 17.56
C LEU A 64 -4.40 13.11 16.58
N PRO A 65 -4.13 11.88 17.05
CA PRO A 65 -3.92 10.72 16.20
C PRO A 65 -5.26 10.25 15.60
N MET A 66 -5.80 11.03 14.66
CA MET A 66 -6.93 10.62 13.84
C MET A 66 -6.43 9.69 12.73
N VAL A 67 -6.99 8.48 12.68
CA VAL A 67 -6.73 7.54 11.58
C VAL A 67 -7.51 8.03 10.36
N TYR A 68 -6.79 8.67 9.42
CA TYR A 68 -7.37 9.12 8.15
C TYR A 68 -7.20 8.04 7.08
N ASP A 69 -8.28 7.37 6.70
CA ASP A 69 -8.28 6.46 5.57
C ASP A 69 -8.39 7.24 4.25
N ALA A 70 -7.23 7.48 3.64
CA ALA A 70 -7.16 8.18 2.36
C ALA A 70 -7.92 7.43 1.25
N ARG A 71 -7.84 6.10 1.18
CA ARG A 71 -8.40 5.30 0.06
C ARG A 71 -9.92 5.43 0.05
N SER A 72 -10.58 5.15 1.19
CA SER A 72 -12.02 5.34 1.40
C SER A 72 -12.51 6.74 0.99
N GLN A 73 -11.70 7.77 1.23
CA GLN A 73 -12.07 9.13 0.81
C GLN A 73 -11.88 9.37 -0.68
N ARG A 74 -10.91 8.73 -1.35
CA ARG A 74 -10.73 8.87 -2.80
C ARG A 74 -11.91 8.30 -3.56
N ALA A 75 -12.45 7.12 -3.20
CA ALA A 75 -13.62 6.50 -3.86
C ALA A 75 -14.75 7.47 -4.11
N LYS A 76 -15.01 8.33 -3.11
CA LYS A 76 -16.14 9.24 -3.15
C LYS A 76 -16.03 10.23 -4.33
N GLY A 77 -14.82 10.50 -4.83
CA GLY A 77 -14.53 11.40 -5.95
C GLY A 77 -14.51 10.68 -7.30
N LYS A 78 -14.68 11.45 -8.37
CA LYS A 78 -14.71 10.93 -9.75
C LYS A 78 -13.40 10.20 -10.05
N GLY A 79 -13.49 8.91 -10.39
CA GLY A 79 -12.35 8.07 -10.76
C GLY A 79 -11.45 7.65 -9.59
N GLY A 80 -11.82 7.96 -8.35
CA GLY A 80 -11.01 7.62 -7.18
C GLY A 80 -11.04 6.13 -6.81
N ASP A 81 -12.06 5.39 -7.25
CA ASP A 81 -12.19 3.94 -7.05
C ASP A 81 -11.03 3.15 -7.68
N GLN A 82 -10.39 3.68 -8.71
CA GLN A 82 -9.23 3.05 -9.35
C GLN A 82 -8.04 2.89 -8.39
N TYR A 83 -8.02 3.64 -7.29
CA TYR A 83 -6.97 3.59 -6.27
C TYR A 83 -7.33 2.73 -5.05
N MET A 84 -8.47 2.02 -5.10
CA MET A 84 -8.93 1.18 -3.98
C MET A 84 -8.21 -0.14 -3.83
N PHE A 85 -7.72 -0.73 -4.93
CA PHE A 85 -7.14 -2.07 -4.92
C PHE A 85 -5.93 -2.16 -5.86
N ASN A 86 -4.74 -2.37 -5.30
CA ASN A 86 -3.52 -2.65 -6.07
C ASN A 86 -3.11 -4.13 -5.92
N ASN A 87 -4.09 -5.03 -5.94
CA ASN A 87 -3.87 -6.49 -6.01
C ASN A 87 -4.13 -7.09 -7.40
N LYS A 88 -4.34 -6.27 -8.44
CA LYS A 88 -4.30 -6.76 -9.83
C LYS A 88 -2.96 -6.41 -10.49
N VAL A 89 -1.91 -7.07 -10.01
CA VAL A 89 -0.82 -7.46 -10.90
C VAL A 89 -1.34 -8.68 -11.66
N GLY A 90 -1.59 -8.51 -12.96
CA GLY A 90 -1.96 -9.59 -13.86
C GLY A 90 -3.44 -9.61 -14.26
N GLU A 91 -3.77 -8.82 -15.30
CA GLU A 91 -4.51 -9.31 -16.47
C GLU A 91 -4.83 -8.11 -17.37
N ARG A 92 -4.01 -7.93 -18.41
CA ARG A 92 -4.40 -7.17 -19.59
C ARG A 92 -5.38 -8.04 -20.36
N HIS A 93 -6.67 -7.73 -20.29
CA HIS A 93 -7.64 -8.25 -21.26
C HIS A 93 -8.07 -7.14 -22.20
N THR A 94 -7.59 -7.30 -23.44
CA THR A 94 -7.99 -6.58 -24.63
C THR A 94 -9.49 -6.68 -24.86
N SER A 95 -10.12 -5.55 -25.14
CA SER A 95 -11.52 -5.40 -25.51
C SER A 95 -11.93 -6.24 -26.73
N THR A 96 -13.02 -7.00 -26.59
CA THR A 96 -13.87 -7.42 -27.72
C THR A 96 -15.35 -7.40 -27.32
N PRO A 97 -16.28 -6.94 -28.19
CA PRO A 97 -17.71 -6.86 -27.88
C PRO A 97 -18.43 -8.17 -28.25
N SER A 98 -19.15 -8.78 -27.29
CA SER A 98 -19.93 -10.00 -27.52
C SER A 98 -21.35 -9.69 -28.02
N MET A 99 -21.67 -10.18 -29.21
CA MET A 99 -22.99 -10.10 -29.84
C MET A 99 -24.02 -11.00 -29.14
N LYS A 100 -25.25 -10.50 -29.05
CA LYS A 100 -26.45 -11.22 -28.57
C LYS A 100 -26.80 -12.39 -29.50
N LYS A 101 -26.90 -13.62 -28.96
CA LYS A 101 -27.51 -14.76 -29.67
C LYS A 101 -29.04 -14.70 -29.58
N LYS A 102 -29.70 -14.70 -30.75
CA LYS A 102 -31.12 -15.08 -30.90
C LYS A 102 -31.23 -16.60 -30.90
N ALA A 103 -32.14 -17.16 -30.11
CA ALA A 103 -32.65 -18.52 -30.28
C ALA A 103 -34.14 -18.46 -30.57
N ARG A 104 -34.55 -19.24 -31.57
CA ARG A 104 -35.91 -19.38 -32.11
C ARG A 104 -36.79 -20.19 -31.15
N LEU A 105 -38.09 -19.89 -31.13
CA LEU A 105 -39.12 -20.72 -30.50
C LEU A 105 -40.07 -21.22 -31.58
N ASP A 106 -40.26 -22.54 -31.61
CA ASP A 106 -41.28 -23.23 -32.39
C ASP A 106 -42.63 -23.23 -31.65
N ASP A 107 -43.65 -23.24 -32.48
CA ASP A 107 -45.08 -23.20 -32.24
C ASP A 107 -45.62 -24.43 -31.49
N LYS A 108 -46.55 -24.20 -30.55
CA LYS A 108 -47.88 -24.85 -30.49
C LYS A 108 -48.69 -24.40 -29.26
N THR A 109 -49.88 -23.87 -29.54
CA THR A 109 -50.99 -23.73 -28.58
C THR A 109 -51.83 -25.03 -28.54
N PRO A 110 -52.65 -25.30 -27.50
CA PRO A 110 -54.02 -24.73 -27.49
C PRO A 110 -54.69 -24.48 -26.10
N ARG A 111 -55.63 -23.50 -26.11
CA ARG A 111 -56.98 -23.49 -25.49
C ARG A 111 -57.20 -23.28 -23.96
N ARG A 112 -57.47 -22.00 -23.62
CA ARG A 112 -58.67 -21.38 -22.99
C ARG A 112 -59.55 -22.17 -21.99
N GLN A 113 -59.67 -21.65 -20.74
CA GLN A 113 -60.91 -21.24 -20.01
C GLN A 113 -60.56 -20.78 -18.56
N THR A 114 -60.75 -19.50 -18.23
CA THR A 114 -61.83 -18.88 -17.38
C THR A 114 -61.49 -18.69 -15.89
N SER A 115 -61.52 -17.41 -15.50
CA SER A 115 -61.93 -16.83 -14.19
C SER A 115 -61.42 -17.43 -12.89
N GLN A 116 -60.72 -16.62 -12.08
CA GLN A 116 -61.23 -16.20 -10.77
C GLN A 116 -60.34 -15.13 -10.11
N LEU A 117 -61.03 -14.34 -9.30
CA LEU A 117 -60.61 -13.12 -8.63
C LEU A 117 -59.77 -13.39 -7.37
N TYR A 118 -58.95 -12.39 -6.99
CA TYR A 118 -58.35 -12.10 -5.68
C TYR A 118 -57.81 -13.27 -4.82
N ARG A 119 -56.48 -13.30 -4.65
CA ARG A 119 -55.86 -13.59 -3.35
C ARG A 119 -54.59 -12.77 -3.16
N HIS A 120 -54.75 -11.62 -2.49
CA HIS A 120 -53.66 -10.83 -1.92
C HIS A 120 -53.27 -11.46 -0.57
N GLY A 121 -52.03 -11.93 -0.44
CA GLY A 121 -51.48 -12.39 0.84
C GLY A 121 -50.38 -13.42 0.63
N ASP A 122 -49.14 -12.98 0.88
CA ASP A 122 -47.91 -13.77 1.18
C ASP A 122 -46.65 -13.31 0.42
N ILE A 123 -46.42 -12.00 0.35
CA ILE A 123 -45.14 -11.43 -0.13
C ILE A 123 -44.14 -11.25 1.03
N LYS A 124 -44.61 -11.11 2.28
CA LYS A 124 -43.76 -10.77 3.44
C LYS A 124 -42.90 -11.93 3.96
N THR A 125 -43.27 -13.18 3.70
CA THR A 125 -42.50 -14.38 4.08
C THR A 125 -41.31 -14.62 3.16
N SER A 126 -41.41 -14.21 1.88
CA SER A 126 -40.35 -14.37 0.88
C SER A 126 -39.21 -13.35 1.01
N GLU A 127 -39.45 -12.15 1.52
CA GLU A 127 -38.39 -11.17 1.76
C GLU A 127 -37.57 -11.51 3.01
N TYR A 128 -38.21 -12.03 4.06
CA TYR A 128 -37.56 -12.43 5.30
C TYR A 128 -36.55 -13.56 5.09
N THR A 129 -36.89 -14.57 4.28
CA THR A 129 -35.98 -15.68 3.95
C THR A 129 -34.76 -15.22 3.16
N ILE A 130 -34.94 -14.31 2.19
CA ILE A 130 -33.83 -13.73 1.41
C ILE A 130 -32.90 -12.90 2.29
N VAL A 131 -33.42 -12.18 3.29
CA VAL A 131 -32.61 -11.41 4.24
C VAL A 131 -31.79 -12.35 5.14
N LEU A 132 -32.37 -13.45 5.60
CA LEU A 132 -31.64 -14.45 6.40
C LEU A 132 -30.51 -15.13 5.59
N GLU A 133 -30.75 -15.51 4.34
CA GLU A 133 -29.70 -16.07 3.48
C GLU A 133 -28.56 -15.08 3.24
N LYS A 134 -28.88 -13.79 3.02
CA LYS A 134 -27.86 -12.74 2.90
C LYS A 134 -27.08 -12.53 4.20
N MET A 135 -27.74 -12.60 5.35
CA MET A 135 -27.09 -12.51 6.66
C MET A 135 -26.14 -13.68 6.90
N GLU A 136 -26.54 -14.91 6.58
CA GLU A 136 -25.69 -16.09 6.69
C GLU A 136 -24.50 -16.03 5.72
N HIS A 137 -24.73 -15.61 4.46
CA HIS A 137 -23.65 -15.40 3.52
C HIS A 137 -22.64 -14.34 4.01
N MET A 138 -23.13 -13.21 4.53
CA MET A 138 -22.25 -12.18 5.12
C MET A 138 -21.46 -12.69 6.31
N LYS A 139 -22.03 -13.54 7.18
CA LYS A 139 -21.29 -14.16 8.30
C LYS A 139 -20.17 -15.07 7.79
N ILE A 140 -20.46 -15.89 6.78
CA ILE A 140 -19.45 -16.78 6.16
C ILE A 140 -18.33 -15.96 5.52
N THR A 141 -18.67 -14.92 4.74
CA THR A 141 -17.68 -14.03 4.13
C THR A 141 -16.85 -13.30 5.19
N SER A 142 -17.49 -12.80 6.26
CA SER A 142 -16.79 -12.15 7.37
C SER A 142 -15.85 -13.09 8.10
N LYS A 143 -16.23 -14.37 8.26
CA LYS A 143 -15.37 -15.39 8.88
C LYS A 143 -14.17 -15.70 7.99
N GLY A 144 -14.37 -15.89 6.69
CA GLY A 144 -13.28 -16.13 5.73
C GLY A 144 -12.29 -14.95 5.67
N LEU A 145 -12.79 -13.70 5.73
CA LEU A 145 -11.95 -12.50 5.82
C LEU A 145 -11.13 -12.43 7.11
N LEU A 146 -11.67 -12.92 8.23
CA LEU A 146 -10.93 -12.98 9.50
C LEU A 146 -9.81 -14.03 9.44
N GLU A 147 -10.09 -15.21 8.88
CA GLU A 147 -9.10 -16.27 8.68
C GLU A 147 -7.98 -15.79 7.72
N GLU A 148 -8.32 -15.09 6.63
CA GLU A 148 -7.34 -14.49 5.71
C GLU A 148 -6.49 -13.42 6.43
N LYS A 149 -7.11 -12.56 7.24
CA LYS A 149 -6.40 -11.55 8.03
C LYS A 149 -5.42 -12.20 9.01
N GLU A 150 -5.83 -13.25 9.71
CA GLU A 150 -4.96 -13.98 10.63
C GLU A 150 -3.80 -14.65 9.89
N GLY A 151 -4.05 -15.28 8.74
CA GLY A 151 -3.00 -15.86 7.89
C GLY A 151 -1.99 -14.81 7.41
N LEU A 152 -2.46 -13.65 6.95
CA LEU A 152 -1.59 -12.54 6.56
C LEU A 152 -0.78 -11.99 7.75
N MET A 153 -1.38 -11.92 8.94
CA MET A 153 -0.66 -11.51 10.16
C MET A 153 0.46 -12.48 10.52
N MET A 154 0.23 -13.79 10.39
CA MET A 154 1.26 -14.80 10.58
C MET A 154 2.39 -14.67 9.55
N GLN A 155 2.05 -14.46 8.28
CA GLN A 155 3.04 -14.28 7.22
C GLN A 155 3.90 -13.02 7.44
N ILE A 156 3.30 -11.92 7.88
CA ILE A 156 4.04 -10.70 8.24
C ILE A 156 4.98 -10.97 9.41
N HIS A 157 4.54 -11.71 10.43
CA HIS A 157 5.38 -12.06 11.57
C HIS A 157 6.58 -12.92 11.14
N GLU A 158 6.35 -13.95 10.33
CA GLU A 158 7.41 -14.82 9.81
C GLU A 158 8.44 -14.06 8.97
N LEU A 159 7.98 -13.20 8.06
CA LEU A 159 8.86 -12.36 7.24
C LEU A 159 9.68 -11.39 8.09
N ASN A 160 9.09 -10.81 9.14
CA ASN A 160 9.83 -9.94 10.05
C ASN A 160 10.93 -10.69 10.81
N GLU A 161 10.66 -11.91 11.28
CA GLU A 161 11.66 -12.75 11.92
C GLU A 161 12.77 -13.17 10.95
N ALA A 162 12.43 -13.49 9.69
CA ALA A 162 13.41 -13.77 8.65
C ALA A 162 14.31 -12.55 8.38
N ILE A 163 13.73 -11.35 8.23
CA ILE A 163 14.48 -10.10 8.05
C ILE A 163 15.41 -9.85 9.25
N LYS A 164 14.94 -10.11 10.48
CA LYS A 164 15.74 -9.93 11.69
C LYS A 164 16.96 -10.85 11.70
N ARG A 165 16.81 -12.12 11.32
CA ARG A 165 17.91 -13.09 11.20
C ARG A 165 18.93 -12.66 10.14
N THR A 166 18.46 -12.34 8.93
CA THR A 166 19.35 -11.88 7.84
C THR A 166 20.07 -10.58 8.17
N LYS A 167 19.42 -9.65 8.89
CA LYS A 167 20.08 -8.42 9.35
C LYS A 167 21.19 -8.72 10.36
N LYS A 168 20.97 -9.66 11.29
CA LYS A 168 22.00 -10.10 12.24
C LYS A 168 23.24 -10.65 11.49
N GLU A 169 23.03 -11.53 10.52
CA GLU A 169 24.13 -12.06 9.68
C GLU A 169 24.84 -10.96 8.89
N ARG A 170 24.08 -10.03 8.29
CA ARG A 170 24.65 -8.88 7.58
C ARG A 170 25.52 -8.02 8.50
N ASP A 171 25.03 -7.71 9.69
CA ASP A 171 25.74 -6.85 10.65
C ASP A 171 27.00 -7.55 11.18
N PHE A 172 26.94 -8.87 11.37
CA PHE A 172 28.09 -9.72 11.69
C PHE A 172 29.18 -9.64 10.60
N TYR A 173 28.83 -9.86 9.33
CA TYR A 173 29.82 -9.76 8.25
C TYR A 173 30.31 -8.32 8.02
N MET A 174 29.48 -7.30 8.27
CA MET A 174 29.90 -5.90 8.19
C MET A 174 30.99 -5.60 9.21
N LYS A 175 30.79 -5.99 10.48
CA LYS A 175 31.78 -5.81 11.56
C LYS A 175 33.11 -6.49 11.23
N LYS A 176 33.09 -7.69 10.65
CA LYS A 176 34.31 -8.36 10.17
C LYS A 176 35.05 -7.56 9.09
N LEU A 177 34.32 -7.02 8.11
CA LEU A 177 34.91 -6.23 7.04
C LEU A 177 35.50 -4.91 7.57
N GLU A 178 34.84 -4.28 8.54
CA GLU A 178 35.37 -3.10 9.23
C GLU A 178 36.69 -3.42 9.94
N MET A 179 36.73 -4.51 10.72
CA MET A 179 37.95 -4.95 11.42
C MET A 179 39.09 -5.30 10.45
N ILE A 180 38.80 -5.98 9.35
CA ILE A 180 39.80 -6.22 8.28
C ILE A 180 40.28 -4.90 7.67
N GLY A 181 39.37 -3.95 7.44
CA GLY A 181 39.70 -2.62 6.94
C GLY A 181 40.67 -1.87 7.85
N GLU A 182 40.44 -1.92 9.16
CA GLU A 182 41.33 -1.34 10.17
C GLU A 182 42.71 -1.99 10.16
N LEU A 183 42.77 -3.33 10.16
CA LEU A 183 44.02 -4.09 10.10
C LEU A 183 44.86 -3.73 8.86
N VAL A 184 44.21 -3.65 7.69
CA VAL A 184 44.90 -3.30 6.43
C VAL A 184 45.39 -1.85 6.48
N HIS A 185 44.57 -0.92 6.96
CA HIS A 185 44.95 0.48 7.06
C HIS A 185 46.15 0.70 7.99
N GLU A 186 46.20 0.00 9.12
CA GLU A 186 47.33 0.05 10.05
C GLU A 186 48.61 -0.54 9.43
N GLY A 187 48.48 -1.61 8.64
CA GLY A 187 49.57 -2.17 7.85
C GLY A 187 50.12 -1.19 6.81
N GLU A 188 49.24 -0.48 6.09
CA GLU A 188 49.65 0.54 5.12
C GLU A 188 50.38 1.72 5.79
N LEU A 189 49.88 2.21 6.92
CA LEU A 189 50.44 3.36 7.63
C LEU A 189 51.84 3.06 8.20
N SER A 190 52.03 1.82 8.68
CA SER A 190 53.30 1.38 9.28
C SER A 190 54.39 1.01 8.26
N LYS A 191 54.11 1.10 6.95
CA LYS A 191 55.02 0.70 5.85
C LYS A 191 55.58 -0.71 6.08
N THR A 192 54.68 -1.66 6.32
CA THR A 192 55.03 -3.03 6.72
C THR A 192 56.09 -3.68 5.82
N THR A 193 57.11 -4.26 6.44
CA THR A 193 58.07 -5.16 5.80
C THR A 193 57.43 -6.50 5.44
N SER A 194 58.08 -7.28 4.56
CA SER A 194 57.57 -8.59 4.10
C SER A 194 57.26 -9.61 5.23
N ALA A 195 57.87 -9.48 6.41
CA ALA A 195 57.52 -10.31 7.56
C ALA A 195 56.23 -9.83 8.23
N GLN A 196 56.05 -8.51 8.36
CA GLN A 196 54.86 -7.88 8.95
C GLN A 196 53.61 -8.08 8.08
N THR A 197 53.77 -8.14 6.75
CA THR A 197 52.66 -8.49 5.83
C THR A 197 52.15 -9.92 6.03
N ASN A 198 53.01 -10.86 6.44
CA ASN A 198 52.58 -12.24 6.73
C ASN A 198 51.77 -12.31 8.03
N PHE A 199 52.16 -11.55 9.06
CA PHE A 199 51.40 -11.45 10.31
C PHE A 199 50.03 -10.80 10.09
N LEU A 200 49.97 -9.76 9.26
CA LEU A 200 48.71 -9.14 8.84
C LEU A 200 47.77 -10.17 8.16
N GLY A 201 48.32 -11.01 7.28
CA GLY A 201 47.54 -12.07 6.63
C GLY A 201 46.95 -13.08 7.60
N LEU A 202 47.68 -13.44 8.67
CA LEU A 202 47.19 -14.33 9.73
C LEU A 202 46.08 -13.64 10.55
N SER A 203 46.26 -12.37 10.93
CA SER A 203 45.23 -11.62 11.66
C SER A 203 43.93 -11.48 10.85
N ILE A 204 44.03 -11.25 9.53
CA ILE A 204 42.85 -11.24 8.65
C ILE A 204 42.17 -12.62 8.60
N LEU A 205 42.96 -13.69 8.57
CA LEU A 205 42.44 -15.07 8.58
C LEU A 205 41.67 -15.35 9.87
N ASP A 206 42.20 -14.94 11.02
CA ASP A 206 41.55 -15.08 12.32
C ASP A 206 40.18 -14.37 12.33
N VAL A 207 40.11 -13.14 11.80
CA VAL A 207 38.84 -12.41 11.67
C VAL A 207 37.85 -13.12 10.75
N ILE A 208 38.29 -13.67 9.62
CA ILE A 208 37.41 -14.36 8.66
C ILE A 208 36.84 -15.65 9.27
N TYR A 209 37.66 -16.42 10.00
CA TYR A 209 37.25 -17.70 10.57
C TYR A 209 36.65 -17.63 11.97
N ALA A 210 36.71 -16.47 12.65
CA ALA A 210 36.01 -16.28 13.92
C ALA A 210 34.52 -16.63 13.82
N THR A 211 33.99 -17.37 14.78
CA THR A 211 32.58 -17.75 14.84
C THR A 211 31.78 -16.76 15.68
N GLU A 212 30.45 -16.84 15.64
CA GLU A 212 29.59 -16.02 16.53
C GLU A 212 29.88 -16.29 18.02
N GLU A 213 30.39 -17.47 18.37
CA GLU A 213 30.73 -17.86 19.74
C GLU A 213 32.03 -17.18 20.20
N ASP A 214 33.04 -17.13 19.33
CA ASP A 214 34.33 -16.47 19.59
C ASP A 214 34.17 -14.97 19.85
N GLU A 215 33.26 -14.30 19.13
CA GLU A 215 32.97 -12.88 19.35
C GLU A 215 32.21 -12.63 20.67
N GLN A 216 31.31 -13.55 21.07
CA GLN A 216 30.58 -13.43 22.33
C GLN A 216 31.49 -13.63 23.54
N GLU A 217 32.48 -14.53 23.45
CA GLU A 217 33.49 -14.69 24.50
C GLU A 217 34.37 -13.43 24.64
N GLN A 218 34.69 -12.75 23.54
CA GLN A 218 35.43 -11.49 23.57
C GLN A 218 34.60 -10.31 24.12
N GLU A 219 33.28 -10.30 23.89
CA GLU A 219 32.38 -9.28 24.44
C GLU A 219 32.13 -9.44 25.95
N LEU A 220 32.19 -10.68 26.47
CA LEU A 220 32.03 -10.98 27.90
C LEU A 220 33.28 -10.73 28.76
N LEU A 221 34.41 -10.43 28.13
CA LEU A 221 35.69 -10.15 28.80
C LEU A 221 35.84 -8.69 29.27
N PHE A 222 34.78 -7.88 29.17
CA PHE A 222 34.72 -6.50 29.68
C PHE A 222 33.48 -6.22 30.54
#